data_AF-A0A7L2FHS8-F1
#
_entry.id   AF-A0A7L2FHS8-F1
#
_cell.length_a   1.000
_cell.length_b   1.000
_cell.length_c   1.000
_cell.angle_alpha   90.00
_cell.angle_beta   90.00
_cell.angle_gamma   90.00
#
_symmetry.space_group_name_H-M   'P 1'
#
loop_
_entity.id
_entity.type
_entity.pdbx_description
1 polymer ?
#
loop_
_entity_poly.entity_id
_entity_poly.type
_entity_poly.pdbx_seq_one_letter_code
_entity_poly.pdbx_strand_id
1 'polypeptide(L)' 'VVGLVSIISKGCDTSCEPSYQDFNVGHRNISCCSSDLCNANSAGSVRSSYGLAGGIAAGVLWTILNNKF' A
#
# COMPACT_ATOMS: atom_id res chain seq x y z
N VAL A 1 17.82 -17.73 6.89
CA VAL A 1 16.73 -16.74 6.83
C VAL A 1 16.23 -16.70 5.39
N VAL A 2 15.04 -17.24 5.14
CA VAL A 2 14.36 -17.14 3.84
C VAL A 2 13.34 -16.01 4.02
N GLY A 3 13.34 -14.98 3.16
CA GLY A 3 12.31 -13.93 3.19
C GLY A 3 12.72 -12.52 3.68
N LEU A 4 13.99 -12.10 3.56
CA LEU A 4 14.40 -10.73 3.90
C LEU A 4 14.13 -9.69 2.79
N VAL A 5 13.94 -10.13 1.54
CA VAL A 5 13.79 -9.25 0.38
C VAL A 5 12.63 -9.73 -0.47
N SER A 6 11.64 -8.85 -0.67
CA SER A 6 10.56 -9.05 -1.65
C SER A 6 10.87 -8.22 -2.88
N ILE A 7 11.06 -8.88 -4.02
CA ILE A 7 11.31 -8.23 -5.31
C ILE A 7 10.00 -8.23 -6.08
N ILE A 8 9.53 -7.04 -6.44
CA ILE A 8 8.25 -6.85 -7.12
C ILE A 8 8.50 -6.27 -8.50
N SER A 9 8.41 -7.11 -9.53
CA SER A 9 8.50 -6.71 -10.93
C SER A 9 7.13 -6.36 -11.49
N LYS A 10 7.05 -5.30 -12.29
CA LYS A 10 5.80 -4.83 -12.92
C LYS A 10 6.03 -4.61 -14.40
N GLY A 11 5.04 -4.99 -15.21
CA GLY A 11 5.07 -4.79 -16.66
C GLY A 11 3.66 -4.92 -17.23
N CYS A 12 3.55 -4.61 -18.51
CA CYS A 12 2.34 -4.85 -19.30
C CYS A 12 2.64 -6.01 -20.25
N ASP A 13 1.69 -6.92 -20.34
CA ASP A 13 1.79 -8.11 -21.18
C ASP A 13 0.48 -8.29 -21.96
N THR A 14 0.56 -8.76 -23.20
CA THR A 14 -0.65 -9.01 -24.00
C THR A 14 -1.42 -10.23 -23.49
N SER A 15 -0.75 -11.11 -22.77
CA SER A 15 -1.32 -12.34 -22.22
C SER A 15 -0.79 -12.52 -20.80
N CYS A 16 -1.53 -11.99 -19.82
CA CYS A 16 -1.17 -12.10 -18.41
C CYS A 16 -1.99 -13.21 -17.75
N GLU A 17 -1.32 -14.22 -17.19
CA GLU A 17 -1.94 -15.32 -16.44
C GLU A 17 -1.56 -15.23 -14.95
N PRO A 18 -2.53 -15.08 -14.02
CA PRO A 18 -2.25 -15.12 -12.59
C PRO A 18 -1.70 -16.47 -12.17
N SER A 19 -0.61 -16.46 -11.40
CA SER A 19 0.08 -17.69 -10.98
C SER A 19 0.77 -17.51 -9.64
N TYR A 20 0.61 -18.48 -8.75
CA TYR A 20 1.25 -18.56 -7.44
C TYR A 20 2.21 -19.75 -7.45
N GLN A 21 3.50 -19.51 -7.19
CA GLN A 21 4.50 -20.56 -7.11
C GLN A 21 5.31 -20.43 -5.82
N ASP A 22 5.21 -21.46 -4.98
CA ASP A 22 5.94 -21.55 -3.72
C ASP A 22 7.20 -22.40 -3.93
N PHE A 23 8.35 -21.74 -3.98
CA PHE A 23 9.64 -22.42 -3.98
C PHE A 23 10.11 -22.56 -2.54
N ASN A 24 10.73 -23.68 -2.19
CA ASN A 24 11.28 -23.93 -0.84
C ASN A 24 12.25 -22.81 -0.35
N VAL A 25 12.76 -22.01 -1.29
CA VAL A 25 13.66 -20.86 -1.06
C VAL A 25 13.04 -19.48 -1.34
N GLY A 26 11.74 -19.39 -1.67
CA GLY A 26 11.05 -18.12 -1.92
C GLY A 26 9.69 -18.27 -2.60
N HIS A 27 8.85 -17.24 -2.52
CA HIS A 27 7.51 -17.26 -3.12
C HIS A 27 7.39 -16.30 -4.31
N ARG A 28 6.72 -16.71 -5.40
CA ARG A 28 6.41 -15.86 -6.57
C ARG A 28 4.90 -15.78 -6.81
N ASN A 29 4.35 -14.57 -6.67
CA ASN A 29 2.93 -14.29 -6.90
C ASN A 29 2.76 -13.34 -8.10
N ILE A 30 2.04 -13.78 -9.14
CA ILE A 30 1.69 -12.98 -10.32
C ILE A 30 0.23 -12.58 -10.22
N SER A 31 -0.04 -11.28 -10.35
CA SER A 31 -1.40 -10.72 -10.42
C SER A 31 -1.57 -9.92 -11.70
N CYS A 32 -2.72 -10.09 -12.35
CA CYS A 32 -3.07 -9.48 -13.62
C CYS A 32 -4.27 -8.55 -13.44
N CYS A 33 -4.27 -7.44 -14.17
CA CYS A 33 -5.34 -6.46 -14.17
C CYS A 33 -5.34 -5.70 -15.50
N SER A 34 -6.47 -5.09 -15.87
CA SER A 34 -6.69 -4.56 -17.22
C SER A 34 -6.92 -3.04 -17.31
N SER A 35 -6.89 -2.34 -16.18
CA SER A 35 -7.06 -0.87 -16.14
C SER A 35 -5.71 -0.15 -16.09
N ASP A 36 -5.66 1.10 -16.53
CA ASP A 36 -4.46 1.91 -16.42
C ASP A 36 -3.98 2.01 -14.95
N LEU A 37 -2.67 1.84 -14.75
CA LEU A 37 -2.00 1.88 -13.44
C LEU A 37 -2.57 0.92 -12.38
N CYS A 38 -3.31 -0.11 -12.79
CA CYS A 38 -3.95 -1.05 -11.86
C CYS A 38 -2.95 -1.94 -11.10
N ASN A 39 -1.76 -2.17 -11.64
CA ASN A 39 -0.70 -2.98 -11.04
C ASN A 39 0.03 -2.22 -9.92
N ALA A 40 -0.70 -1.47 -9.10
CA ALA A 40 -0.17 -0.78 -7.95
C ALA A 40 0.23 -1.79 -6.86
N ASN A 41 1.37 -1.55 -6.22
CA ASN A 41 1.79 -2.37 -5.09
C ASN A 41 1.26 -1.76 -3.79
N SER A 42 0.74 -2.60 -2.89
CA SER A 42 0.28 -2.13 -1.57
C SER A 42 1.44 -1.86 -0.60
N ALA A 43 2.66 -2.31 -0.90
CA ALA A 43 3.81 -2.01 -0.06
C ALA A 43 4.09 -0.49 -0.06
N GLY A 44 3.77 0.16 1.06
CA GLY A 44 3.91 1.61 1.24
C GLY A 44 2.61 2.41 1.12
N SER A 45 1.46 1.77 0.86
CA SER A 45 0.16 2.47 0.87
C SER A 45 -0.26 2.80 2.32
N VAL A 46 0.13 3.97 2.81
CA VAL A 46 -0.47 4.54 4.03
C VAL A 46 -1.91 4.95 3.70
N ARG A 47 -2.89 4.19 4.20
CA ARG A 47 -4.30 4.57 4.07
C ARG A 47 -4.54 5.75 5.00
N SER A 48 -4.48 6.96 4.47
CA SER A 48 -4.74 8.17 5.24
C SER A 48 -6.22 8.17 5.65
N SER A 49 -6.48 8.08 6.96
CA SER A 49 -7.84 8.12 7.49
C SER A 49 -8.23 9.57 7.73
N TYR A 50 -9.22 10.07 6.98
CA TYR A 50 -9.78 11.41 7.16
C TYR A 50 -10.30 11.64 8.60
N GLY A 51 -10.71 10.58 9.31
CA GLY A 51 -11.11 10.66 10.72
C GLY A 51 -9.94 10.98 11.67
N LEU A 52 -8.76 10.41 11.41
CA LEU A 52 -7.55 10.73 12.19
C LEU A 52 -7.08 12.16 11.90
N ALA A 53 -7.05 12.56 10.62
CA ALA A 53 -6.70 13.93 10.23
C ALA A 53 -7.65 14.96 10.85
N GLY A 54 -8.96 14.69 10.82
CA GLY A 54 -9.98 15.54 11.44
C GLY A 54 -9.84 15.63 12.96
N GLY A 55 -9.56 14.51 13.63
CA GLY A 55 -9.35 14.48 15.08
C GLY A 55 -8.15 15.31 15.53
N ILE A 56 -7.02 15.23 14.81
CA ILE A 56 -5.84 16.05 15.10
C ILE A 56 -6.14 17.54 14.87
N ALA A 57 -6.78 17.89 13.74
CA ALA A 57 -7.12 19.28 13.44
C ALA A 57 -8.08 19.88 14.48
N ALA A 58 -9.11 19.12 14.89
CA ALA A 58 -10.05 19.54 15.92
C ALA A 58 -9.40 19.66 17.30
N GLY A 59 -8.50 18.72 17.65
CA GLY A 59 -7.73 18.77 18.89
C GLY A 59 -6.82 19.99 18.95
N VAL A 60 -6.07 20.28 17.89
CA VAL A 60 -5.22 21.48 17.81
C VAL A 60 -6.05 22.76 17.83
N LEU A 61 -7.17 22.79 17.11
CA LEU A 61 -8.05 23.96 17.12
C LEU A 61 -8.62 24.20 18.53
N TRP A 62 -9.04 23.14 19.22
CA TRP A 62 -9.53 23.22 20.60
C TRP A 62 -8.46 23.71 21.55
N THR A 63 -7.22 23.23 21.45
CA THR A 63 -6.12 23.71 22.32
C THR A 63 -5.79 25.16 22.05
N ILE A 64 -5.78 25.63 20.80
CA ILE A 64 -5.55 27.04 20.47
C ILE A 64 -6.67 27.95 21.00
N LEU A 65 -7.93 27.51 20.88
CA LEU A 65 -9.08 28.30 21.34
C LEU A 65 -9.22 28.34 22.86
N ASN A 66 -8.80 27.28 23.56
CA ASN A 66 -8.88 27.21 25.03
C ASN A 66 -7.61 27.69 25.74
N ASN A 67 -6.46 27.63 25.09
CA ASN A 67 -5.22 28.18 25.59
C ASN A 67 -5.14 29.65 25.13
N LYS A 68 -5.90 30.50 25.84
CA LYS A 68 -5.91 31.96 25.68
C LYS A 68 -4.48 32.50 25.76
N PHE A 69 -3.88 32.82 24.60
CA PHE A 69 -2.85 33.85 24.50
C PHE A 69 -3.46 35.21 24.85
#